data_AF-A0A365U9C9-F1
#
_entry.id   AF-A0A365U9C9-F1
#
_cell.length_a   1.000
_cell.length_b   1.000
_cell.length_c   1.000
_cell.angle_alpha   90.00
_cell.angle_beta   90.00
_cell.angle_gamma   90.00
#
_symmetry.space_group_name_H-M   'P 1'
#
loop_
_entity.id
_entity.type
_entity.pdbx_description
1 polymer ?
#
loop_
_entity_poly.entity_id
_entity_poly.type
_entity_poly.pdbx_seq_one_letter_code
_entity_poly.pdbx_strand_id
1 'polypeptide(L)'
;MGVLSVIAAALAAWLFGAAWYGIMGRRWMGAAGLTEETLDRRNYAAFIGSLFAAVLVAGMMRHVFVTSGVDSPIEGALTGLGLGLFVASPWIATNYLFAQRPASLILIDGLYATGGCTLIGLVLALL
;
A
#
# COMPACT_ATOMS: atom_id res chain seq x y z
N MET A 1 17.12 8.68 -6.56
CA MET A 1 16.25 7.52 -6.89
C MET A 1 16.93 6.49 -7.79
N GLY A 2 17.74 5.59 -7.22
CA GLY A 2 18.28 4.41 -7.92
C GLY A 2 17.39 3.16 -7.75
N VAL A 3 17.87 2.00 -8.22
CA VAL A 3 17.20 0.70 -7.99
C VAL A 3 17.13 0.37 -6.49
N LEU A 4 18.17 0.70 -5.73
CA LEU A 4 18.21 0.51 -4.28
C LEU A 4 17.11 1.30 -3.56
N SER A 5 16.82 2.53 -4.01
CA SER A 5 15.72 3.35 -3.48
C SER A 5 14.37 2.66 -3.66
N VAL A 6 14.15 1.99 -4.80
CA VAL A 6 12.90 1.25 -5.07
C VAL A 6 12.72 0.11 -4.10
N ILE A 7 13.77 -0.69 -3.89
CA ILE A 7 13.72 -1.82 -2.96
C ILE A 7 13.51 -1.34 -1.52
N ALA A 8 14.22 -0.28 -1.10
CA ALA A 8 14.06 0.30 0.23
C ALA A 8 12.64 0.85 0.45
N ALA A 9 12.08 1.57 -0.54
CA ALA A 9 10.73 2.11 -0.47
C ALA A 9 9.66 1.00 -0.42
N ALA A 10 9.82 -0.05 -1.24
CA ALA A 10 8.93 -1.20 -1.22
C ALA A 10 8.94 -1.94 0.13
N LEU A 11 10.14 -2.17 0.69
CA LEU A 11 10.27 -2.78 2.01
C LEU A 11 9.66 -1.92 3.11
N ALA A 12 9.84 -0.60 3.05
CA ALA A 12 9.24 0.32 4.02
C ALA A 12 7.70 0.24 4.00
N ALA A 13 7.08 0.29 2.82
CA ALA A 13 5.63 0.16 2.69
C ALA A 13 5.10 -1.24 3.03
N TRP A 14 5.85 -2.28 2.71
CA TRP A 14 5.46 -3.64 3.03
C TRP A 14 5.50 -3.91 4.54
N LEU A 15 6.53 -3.42 5.24
CA LEU A 15 6.60 -3.44 6.71
C LEU A 15 5.51 -2.57 7.34
N PHE A 16 5.21 -1.41 6.75
CA PHE A 16 4.06 -0.59 7.14
C PHE A 16 2.75 -1.38 7.01
N GLY A 17 2.56 -2.14 5.92
CA GLY A 17 1.40 -3.02 5.76
C GLY A 17 1.30 -4.06 6.88
N ALA A 18 2.41 -4.73 7.21
CA ALA A 18 2.45 -5.67 8.33
C ALA A 18 2.06 -5.00 9.66
N ALA A 19 2.55 -3.79 9.93
CA ALA A 19 2.17 -3.02 11.12
C ALA A 19 0.70 -2.59 11.10
N TRP A 20 0.21 -2.07 9.97
CA TRP A 20 -1.16 -1.61 9.77
C TRP A 20 -2.17 -2.74 10.02
N TYR A 21 -1.98 -3.88 9.35
CA TYR A 21 -2.84 -5.05 9.53
C TYR A 21 -2.60 -5.76 10.86
N GLY A 22 -1.44 -5.61 11.49
CA GLY A 22 -1.23 -6.03 12.88
C GLY A 22 -2.10 -5.23 13.87
N ILE A 23 -2.21 -3.92 13.68
CA ILE A 23 -3.01 -3.02 14.54
C ILE A 23 -4.52 -3.14 14.23
N MET A 24 -4.88 -3.14 12.94
CA MET A 24 -6.28 -3.18 12.48
C MET A 24 -6.82 -4.59 12.31
N GLY A 25 -6.01 -5.63 12.54
CA GLY A 25 -6.31 -7.02 12.17
C GLY A 25 -7.65 -7.54 12.63
N ARG A 26 -8.04 -7.29 13.89
CA ARG A 26 -9.37 -7.72 14.39
C ARG A 26 -10.53 -7.05 13.64
N ARG A 27 -10.42 -5.74 13.36
CA ARG A 27 -11.45 -5.00 12.62
C ARG A 27 -11.50 -5.43 11.16
N TRP A 28 -10.34 -5.63 10.55
CA TRP A 28 -10.21 -6.11 9.18
C TRP A 28 -10.78 -7.53 9.04
N MET A 29 -10.42 -8.48 9.91
CA MET A 29 -10.94 -9.85 9.90
C MET A 29 -12.47 -9.87 10.03
N GLY A 30 -13.02 -9.12 10.99
CA GLY A 30 -14.47 -9.04 11.17
C GLY A 30 -15.19 -8.49 9.93
N ALA A 31 -14.62 -7.48 9.27
CA ALA A 31 -15.17 -6.92 8.04
C ALA A 31 -14.98 -7.83 6.81
N ALA A 32 -13.90 -8.61 6.79
CA ALA A 32 -13.62 -9.61 5.75
C ALA A 32 -14.44 -10.90 5.93
N GLY A 33 -15.12 -11.08 7.06
CA GLY A 33 -15.82 -12.32 7.41
C GLY A 33 -14.86 -13.47 7.74
N LEU A 34 -13.65 -13.15 8.20
CA LEU A 34 -12.61 -14.09 8.58
C LEU A 34 -12.52 -14.22 10.11
N THR A 35 -12.11 -15.39 10.56
CA THR A 35 -11.72 -15.67 11.96
C THR A 35 -10.26 -16.08 12.03
N GLU A 36 -9.67 -16.04 13.23
CA GLU A 36 -8.29 -16.52 13.44
C GLU A 36 -8.11 -18.00 13.04
N GLU A 37 -9.16 -18.81 13.16
CA GLU A 37 -9.16 -20.23 12.80
C GLU A 37 -9.17 -20.44 11.29
N THR A 38 -9.88 -19.59 10.55
CA THR A 38 -9.94 -19.64 9.08
C THR A 38 -8.72 -19.01 8.41
N LEU A 39 -7.88 -18.28 9.17
CA LEU A 39 -6.75 -17.55 8.61
C LEU A 39 -5.57 -18.50 8.38
N ASP A 40 -5.22 -18.72 7.11
CA ASP A 40 -3.99 -19.44 6.78
C ASP A 40 -2.76 -18.57 7.02
N ARG A 41 -2.17 -18.71 8.22
CA ARG A 41 -0.93 -18.02 8.62
C ARG A 41 0.29 -18.46 7.81
N ARG A 42 0.19 -19.55 7.03
CA ARG A 42 1.26 -20.08 6.18
C ARG A 42 1.00 -19.81 4.70
N ASN A 43 0.14 -18.85 4.37
CA ASN A 43 -0.04 -18.39 3.01
C ASN A 43 1.18 -17.58 2.53
N TYR A 44 2.29 -18.27 2.28
CA TYR A 44 3.54 -17.70 1.81
C TYR A 44 3.38 -17.05 0.43
N ALA A 45 2.44 -17.52 -0.38
CA ALA A 45 2.12 -16.91 -1.67
C ALA A 45 1.60 -15.48 -1.52
N ALA A 46 0.69 -15.23 -0.57
CA ALA A 46 0.23 -13.87 -0.28
C ALA A 46 1.36 -12.97 0.27
N PHE A 47 2.25 -13.53 1.08
CA PHE A 47 3.38 -12.80 1.65
C PHE A 47 4.41 -12.38 0.59
N ILE A 48 4.87 -13.33 -0.23
CA ILE A 48 5.82 -13.08 -1.31
C ILE A 48 5.17 -12.22 -2.40
N GLY A 49 3.91 -12.52 -2.74
CA GLY A 49 3.14 -11.76 -3.73
C GLY A 49 2.91 -10.31 -3.34
N SER A 50 2.63 -10.02 -2.07
CA SER A 50 2.47 -8.65 -1.57
C SER A 50 3.78 -7.87 -1.57
N LEU A 51 4.92 -8.50 -1.25
CA LEU A 51 6.23 -7.85 -1.36
C LEU A 51 6.57 -7.54 -2.81
N PHE A 52 6.33 -8.49 -3.73
CA PHE A 52 6.54 -8.27 -5.15
C PHE A 52 5.65 -7.13 -5.68
N ALA A 53 4.37 -7.10 -5.29
CA ALA A 53 3.46 -6.01 -5.64
C ALA A 53 3.97 -4.65 -5.10
N ALA A 54 4.49 -4.59 -3.87
CA ALA A 54 5.07 -3.37 -3.31
C ALA A 54 6.28 -2.89 -4.14
N VAL A 55 7.14 -3.80 -4.62
CA VAL A 55 8.27 -3.47 -5.51
C VAL A 55 7.77 -2.91 -6.85
N LEU A 56 6.72 -3.48 -7.43
CA LEU A 56 6.13 -2.96 -8.68
C LEU A 56 5.55 -1.56 -8.49
N VAL A 57 4.81 -1.33 -7.39
CA VAL A 57 4.26 -0.01 -7.07
C VAL A 57 5.38 1.00 -6.87
N ALA A 58 6.42 0.67 -6.09
CA ALA A 58 7.58 1.54 -5.89
C ALA A 58 8.33 1.82 -7.20
N GLY A 59 8.48 0.82 -8.06
CA GLY A 59 9.11 0.98 -9.38
C GLY A 59 8.33 1.93 -10.28
N MET A 60 7.00 1.78 -10.33
CA MET A 60 6.14 2.67 -11.12
C MET A 60 6.10 4.08 -10.54
N MET A 61 6.03 4.23 -9.21
CA MET A 61 6.10 5.54 -8.56
C MET A 61 7.42 6.24 -8.85
N ARG A 62 8.55 5.53 -8.83
CA ARG A 62 9.84 6.09 -9.26
C ARG A 62 9.78 6.60 -10.70
N HIS A 63 9.18 5.83 -11.61
CA HIS A 63 9.02 6.27 -13.00
C HIS A 63 8.23 7.59 -13.06
N VAL A 64 7.08 7.66 -12.38
CA VAL A 64 6.26 8.87 -12.28
C VAL A 64 7.05 10.05 -11.72
N PHE A 65 7.83 9.84 -10.66
CA PHE A 65 8.57 10.92 -10.01
C PHE A 65 9.64 11.51 -10.91
N VAL A 66 10.40 10.65 -11.60
CA VAL A 66 11.43 11.07 -12.57
C VAL A 66 10.80 11.82 -13.74
N THR A 67 9.65 11.37 -14.26
CA THR A 67 8.98 12.02 -15.38
C THR A 67 8.29 13.34 -15.00
N SER A 68 7.91 13.48 -13.72
CA SER A 68 7.17 14.64 -13.22
C SER A 68 8.05 15.65 -12.47
N GLY A 69 9.36 15.42 -12.35
CA GLY A 69 10.30 16.32 -11.66
C GLY A 69 10.09 16.40 -10.15
N VAL A 70 9.71 15.29 -9.51
CA VAL A 70 9.53 15.22 -8.05
C VAL A 70 10.89 14.97 -7.41
N ASP A 71 11.46 15.98 -6.76
CA ASP A 71 12.87 15.93 -6.31
C ASP A 71 13.05 16.17 -4.80
N SER A 72 11.99 16.48 -4.06
CA SER A 72 12.06 16.66 -2.60
C SER A 72 11.24 15.62 -1.81
N PRO A 73 11.64 15.29 -0.56
CA PRO A 73 10.89 14.35 0.29
C PRO A 73 9.43 14.72 0.51
N ILE A 74 9.13 16.01 0.64
CA ILE A 74 7.76 16.51 0.85
C ILE A 74 6.94 16.32 -0.43
N GLU A 75 7.47 16.69 -1.59
CA GLU A 75 6.80 16.44 -2.86
C GLU A 75 6.58 14.94 -3.07
N GLY A 76 7.59 14.10 -2.79
CA GLY A 76 7.46 12.66 -2.87
C GLY A 76 6.35 12.11 -1.99
N ALA A 77 6.30 12.54 -0.73
CA ALA A 77 5.22 12.16 0.19
C ALA A 77 3.84 12.64 -0.32
N LEU A 78 3.73 13.88 -0.79
CA LEU A 78 2.48 14.45 -1.30
C LEU A 78 2.01 13.78 -2.60
N THR A 79 2.92 13.50 -3.53
CA THR A 79 2.60 12.76 -4.76
C THR A 79 2.21 11.33 -4.43
N GLY A 80 2.92 10.66 -3.52
CA GLY A 80 2.54 9.34 -3.02
C GLY A 80 1.18 9.32 -2.33
N LEU A 81 0.91 10.30 -1.48
CA LEU A 81 -0.40 10.51 -0.86
C LEU A 81 -1.48 10.69 -1.92
N GLY A 82 -1.23 11.52 -2.94
CA GLY A 82 -2.17 11.74 -4.04
C GLY A 82 -2.49 10.48 -4.83
N LEU A 83 -1.47 9.69 -5.19
CA LEU A 83 -1.64 8.41 -5.89
C LEU A 83 -2.41 7.40 -5.03
N GLY A 84 -2.08 7.30 -3.75
CA GLY A 84 -2.76 6.39 -2.86
C GLY A 84 -4.22 6.78 -2.56
N LEU A 85 -4.46 8.07 -2.31
CA LEU A 85 -5.77 8.59 -1.93
C LEU A 85 -6.73 8.75 -3.11
N PHE A 86 -6.22 9.19 -4.27
CA PHE A 86 -7.05 9.55 -5.42
C PHE A 86 -6.95 8.57 -6.60
N VAL A 87 -6.06 7.57 -6.54
CA VAL A 87 -5.99 6.51 -7.57
C VAL A 87 -6.23 5.13 -6.95
N ALA A 88 -5.41 4.72 -5.97
CA ALA A 88 -5.50 3.37 -5.40
C ALA A 88 -6.79 3.18 -4.58
N SER A 89 -7.09 4.10 -3.67
CA SER A 89 -8.26 3.99 -2.78
C SER A 89 -9.60 3.99 -3.55
N PRO A 90 -9.82 4.83 -4.57
CA PRO A 90 -11.03 4.75 -5.38
C PRO A 90 -11.16 3.44 -6.14
N TRP A 91 -10.06 2.89 -6.66
CA TRP A 91 -10.08 1.60 -7.36
C TRP A 91 -10.47 0.45 -6.42
N ILE A 92 -9.91 0.45 -5.19
CA ILE A 92 -10.30 -0.48 -4.13
C ILE A 92 -11.78 -0.31 -3.77
N ALA A 93 -12.23 0.93 -3.59
CA ALA A 93 -13.63 1.24 -3.28
C ALA A 93 -14.57 0.69 -4.34
N THR A 94 -14.28 0.92 -5.63
CA THR A 94 -15.07 0.38 -6.75
C THR A 94 -15.16 -1.14 -6.68
N ASN A 95 -14.03 -1.83 -6.52
CA ASN A 95 -14.00 -3.29 -6.44
C ASN A 95 -14.84 -3.81 -5.26
N TYR A 96 -14.75 -3.16 -4.11
CA TYR A 96 -15.49 -3.55 -2.90
C TYR A 96 -16.99 -3.24 -2.99
N LEU A 97 -17.37 -2.12 -3.60
CA LEU A 97 -18.77 -1.77 -3.85
C LEU A 97 -19.44 -2.80 -4.76
N PHE A 98 -18.81 -3.18 -5.87
CA PHE A 98 -19.34 -4.22 -6.75
C PHE A 98 -19.35 -5.61 -6.11
N ALA A 99 -18.35 -5.90 -5.27
CA ALA A 99 -18.31 -7.13 -4.49
C ALA A 99 -19.20 -7.11 -3.24
N GLN A 100 -20.00 -6.04 -3.04
CA GLN A 100 -20.89 -5.85 -1.88
C GLN A 100 -20.18 -6.04 -0.53
N ARG A 101 -18.91 -5.64 -0.45
CA ARG A 101 -18.11 -5.69 0.76
C ARG A 101 -18.45 -4.50 1.67
N PRO A 102 -18.33 -4.65 3.00
CA PRO A 102 -18.66 -3.56 3.92
C PRO A 102 -17.74 -2.35 3.72
N ALA A 103 -18.30 -1.15 3.87
CA ALA A 103 -17.56 0.12 3.71
C ALA A 103 -16.36 0.27 4.66
N SER A 104 -16.36 -0.47 5.79
CA SER A 104 -15.20 -0.53 6.68
C SER A 104 -13.96 -1.11 6.02
N LEU A 105 -14.10 -2.07 5.08
CA LEU A 105 -12.96 -2.57 4.30
C LEU A 105 -12.42 -1.51 3.34
N ILE A 106 -13.30 -0.70 2.74
CA ILE A 106 -12.87 0.42 1.88
C ILE A 106 -12.01 1.40 2.69
N LEU A 107 -12.44 1.72 3.91
CA LEU A 107 -11.68 2.61 4.77
C LEU A 107 -10.34 2.00 5.21
N ILE A 108 -10.33 0.75 5.66
CA ILE A 108 -9.13 0.08 6.17
C ILE A 108 -8.09 -0.12 5.05
N ASP A 109 -8.53 -0.67 3.92
CA ASP A 109 -7.62 -1.03 2.82
C ASP A 109 -7.26 0.18 1.95
N GLY A 110 -8.16 1.16 1.84
CA GLY A 110 -7.88 2.44 1.20
C GLY A 110 -6.87 3.28 1.99
N LEU A 111 -7.01 3.37 3.32
CA LEU A 111 -6.01 4.06 4.15
C LEU A 111 -4.67 3.33 4.15
N TYR A 112 -4.67 2.00 4.13
CA TYR A 112 -3.45 1.22 3.91
C TYR A 112 -2.78 1.59 2.58
N ALA A 113 -3.52 1.54 1.46
CA ALA A 113 -2.97 1.88 0.16
C ALA A 113 -2.46 3.32 0.11
N THR A 114 -3.20 4.25 0.72
CA THR A 114 -2.83 5.66 0.85
C THR A 114 -1.55 5.86 1.65
N GLY A 115 -1.46 5.28 2.85
CA GLY A 115 -0.29 5.36 3.71
C GLY A 115 0.93 4.67 3.08
N GLY A 116 0.74 3.50 2.47
CA GLY A 116 1.78 2.76 1.76
C GLY A 116 2.37 3.57 0.60
N CYS A 117 1.53 4.16 -0.25
CA CYS A 117 2.00 5.02 -1.35
C CYS A 117 2.69 6.29 -0.81
N THR A 118 2.16 6.91 0.24
CA THR A 118 2.81 8.07 0.90
C THR A 118 4.22 7.72 1.38
N LEU A 119 4.37 6.55 2.03
CA LEU A 119 5.66 6.09 2.54
C LEU A 119 6.63 5.72 1.43
N ILE A 120 6.15 5.07 0.35
CA ILE A 120 6.97 4.82 -0.85
C ILE A 120 7.49 6.13 -1.41
N GLY A 121 6.60 7.11 -1.60
CA GLY A 121 6.96 8.41 -2.15
C GLY A 121 8.00 9.14 -1.30
N LEU A 122 7.80 9.16 0.02
CA LEU A 122 8.76 9.74 0.96
C LEU A 122 10.14 9.06 0.85
N VAL A 123 10.19 7.73 0.89
CA VAL A 123 11.47 6.99 0.89
C VAL A 123 12.17 7.09 -0.46
N LEU A 124 11.42 7.05 -1.58
CA LEU A 124 11.99 7.24 -2.90
C LEU A 124 12.65 8.61 -3.05
N ALA A 125 12.02 9.68 -2.56
CA ALA A 125 12.55 11.03 -2.66
C ALA A 125 13.68 11.31 -1.65
N LEU A 126 13.82 10.50 -0.60
CA LEU A 126 14.95 10.56 0.34
C LEU A 126 16.23 9.86 -0.17
N LEU A 127 16.12 8.95 -1.14
CA LEU A 127 17.20 8.06 -1.60
C LEU A 127 17.43 8.16 -3.13
#